data_AF-A0A0C9VT97-F1
#
_entry.id   AF-A0A0C9VT97-F1
#
_cell.length_a   1.000
_cell.length_b   1.000
_cell.length_c   1.000
_cell.angle_alpha   90.00
_cell.angle_beta   90.00
_cell.angle_gamma   90.00
#
_symmetry.space_group_name_H-M   'P 1'
#
loop_
_entity.id
_entity.type
_entity.pdbx_description
1 polymer ?
#
loop_
_entity_poly.entity_id
_entity_poly.type
_entity_poly.pdbx_seq_one_letter_code
_entity_poly.pdbx_strand_id
1 'polypeptide(L)'
;MPSASENILECQDAADCLISMDITFENVAKHYKIFRDIHDAFAAKSFRKAVTAQKAGNSKSKIIPVKTKWTDLETDEEIIVDSDDGIHDGVTKESFAQLKPAFSKDGSTHAGQRLARLRWRGRRAPHTPSAAKRLGLPKP
;
A
#
# COMPACT_ATOMS: atom_id res chain seq x y z
N MET A 1 -16.45 -13.18 -7.78
CA MET A 1 -16.81 -12.59 -6.48
C MET A 1 -17.97 -13.42 -5.94
N PRO A 2 -17.94 -13.90 -4.69
CA PRO A 2 -19.11 -14.56 -4.12
C PRO A 2 -20.30 -13.59 -4.17
N SER A 3 -21.51 -14.07 -4.48
CA SER A 3 -22.69 -13.22 -4.48
C SER A 3 -22.96 -12.76 -3.04
N ALA A 4 -23.13 -11.45 -2.84
CA ALA A 4 -23.56 -10.92 -1.56
C ALA A 4 -24.95 -11.50 -1.21
N SER A 5 -25.18 -11.85 0.06
CA SER A 5 -26.51 -12.25 0.52
C SER A 5 -27.48 -11.07 0.48
N GLU A 6 -28.75 -11.33 0.21
CA GLU A 6 -29.79 -10.29 0.13
C GLU A 6 -29.89 -9.46 1.42
N ASN A 7 -29.65 -10.08 2.59
CA ASN A 7 -29.60 -9.42 3.90
C ASN A 7 -28.59 -8.26 3.99
N ILE A 8 -27.54 -8.25 3.15
CA ILE A 8 -26.54 -7.16 3.13
C ILE A 8 -27.16 -5.89 2.52
N LEU A 9 -28.10 -6.04 1.58
CA LEU A 9 -28.76 -4.92 0.91
C LEU A 9 -29.86 -4.28 1.77
N GLU A 10 -30.35 -4.99 2.79
CA GLU A 10 -31.37 -4.49 3.72
C GLU A 10 -30.81 -3.48 4.74
N CYS A 11 -29.50 -3.54 5.03
CA CYS A 11 -28.81 -2.62 5.94
C CYS A 11 -27.88 -1.70 5.15
N GLN A 12 -28.13 -0.40 5.16
CA GLN A 12 -27.35 0.57 4.40
C GLN A 12 -25.85 0.52 4.75
N ASP A 13 -25.50 0.41 6.03
CA ASP A 13 -24.10 0.33 6.48
C ASP A 13 -23.38 -0.91 5.92
N ALA A 14 -24.11 -2.02 5.78
CA ALA A 14 -23.58 -3.24 5.19
C ALA A 14 -23.48 -3.14 3.67
N ALA A 15 -24.45 -2.48 3.02
CA ALA A 15 -24.44 -2.22 1.59
C ALA A 15 -23.27 -1.30 1.18
N ASP A 16 -22.94 -0.29 1.99
CA ASP A 16 -21.82 0.63 1.74
C ASP A 16 -20.46 -0.11 1.74
N CYS A 17 -20.34 -1.22 2.47
CA CYS A 17 -19.15 -2.07 2.44
C CYS A 17 -18.94 -2.78 1.09
N LEU A 18 -19.94 -2.80 0.20
CA LEU A 18 -19.84 -3.34 -1.15
C LEU A 18 -19.25 -2.32 -2.16
N ILE A 19 -19.22 -1.03 -1.80
CA ILE A 19 -18.61 0.00 -2.66
C ILE A 19 -17.10 -0.21 -2.67
N SER A 20 -16.50 -0.20 -3.87
CA SER A 20 -15.05 -0.35 -3.98
C SER A 20 -14.33 0.85 -3.35
N MET A 21 -13.19 0.58 -2.70
CA MET A 21 -12.35 1.61 -2.09
C MET A 21 -11.94 2.71 -3.08
N ASP A 22 -11.81 2.36 -4.36
CA ASP A 22 -11.43 3.31 -5.40
C ASP A 22 -12.57 4.32 -5.68
N ILE A 23 -13.84 3.90 -5.64
CA ILE A 23 -15.01 4.78 -5.80
C ILE A 23 -15.18 5.66 -4.56
N THR A 24 -14.99 5.10 -3.36
CA THR A 24 -15.06 5.91 -2.13
C THR A 24 -13.99 6.99 -2.11
N PHE A 25 -12.79 6.72 -2.64
CA PHE A 25 -11.73 7.71 -2.80
C PHE A 25 -12.14 8.86 -3.73
N GLU A 26 -12.74 8.57 -4.90
CA GLU A 26 -13.26 9.62 -5.80
C GLU A 26 -14.38 10.44 -5.15
N ASN A 27 -15.28 9.79 -4.40
CA ASN A 27 -16.37 10.47 -3.69
C ASN A 27 -15.83 11.45 -2.63
N VAL A 28 -14.84 11.02 -1.84
CA VAL A 28 -14.16 11.87 -0.84
C VAL A 28 -13.44 13.03 -1.54
N ALA A 29 -12.69 12.76 -2.61
CA ALA A 29 -12.00 13.79 -3.38
C ALA A 29 -12.96 14.85 -3.92
N LYS A 30 -14.12 14.42 -4.44
CA LYS A 30 -15.17 15.32 -4.94
C LYS A 30 -15.81 16.13 -3.81
N HIS A 31 -16.14 15.49 -2.68
CA HIS A 31 -16.81 16.14 -1.55
C HIS A 31 -15.93 17.23 -0.93
N TYR A 32 -14.65 16.94 -0.71
CA TYR A 32 -13.68 17.89 -0.13
C TYR A 32 -12.97 18.75 -1.17
N LYS A 33 -13.36 18.66 -2.45
CA LYS A 33 -12.77 19.40 -3.57
C LYS A 33 -11.24 19.26 -3.64
N ILE A 34 -10.74 18.05 -3.39
CA ILE A 34 -9.32 17.76 -3.49
C ILE A 34 -8.95 17.59 -4.95
N PHE A 35 -8.09 18.48 -5.44
CA PHE A 35 -7.67 18.48 -6.82
C PHE A 35 -6.58 17.43 -7.07
N ARG A 36 -6.54 16.93 -8.30
CA ARG A 36 -5.54 15.95 -8.77
C ARG A 36 -4.10 16.37 -8.43
N ASP A 37 -3.80 17.65 -8.58
CA ASP A 37 -2.50 18.25 -8.30
C ASP A 37 -1.98 17.94 -6.89
N ILE A 38 -2.88 17.95 -5.90
CA ILE A 38 -2.58 17.69 -4.49
C ILE A 38 -2.31 16.21 -4.28
N HIS A 39 -3.09 15.34 -4.92
CA HIS A 39 -2.89 13.89 -4.84
C HIS A 39 -1.56 13.46 -5.45
N ASP A 40 -1.22 14.01 -6.62
CA ASP A 40 0.03 13.71 -7.32
C ASP A 40 1.25 14.18 -6.51
N ALA A 41 1.16 15.38 -5.93
CA ALA A 41 2.20 15.91 -5.05
C ALA A 41 2.36 15.05 -3.78
N PHE A 42 1.26 14.58 -3.20
CA PHE A 42 1.29 13.71 -2.03
C PHE A 42 1.91 12.34 -2.36
N ALA A 43 1.49 11.73 -3.46
CA ALA A 43 2.02 10.45 -3.93
C ALA A 43 3.54 10.56 -4.18
N ALA A 44 3.98 11.59 -4.92
CA ALA A 44 5.41 11.78 -5.22
C ALA A 44 6.23 11.99 -3.95
N LYS A 45 5.69 12.74 -2.97
CA LYS A 45 6.30 12.91 -1.65
C LYS A 45 6.39 11.59 -0.88
N SER A 46 5.41 10.70 -1.02
CA SER A 46 5.41 9.37 -0.40
C SER A 46 6.52 8.49 -0.97
N PHE A 47 6.62 8.39 -2.31
CA PHE A 47 7.70 7.66 -2.99
C PHE A 47 9.07 8.18 -2.60
N ARG A 48 9.28 9.50 -2.59
CA ARG A 48 10.55 10.11 -2.18
C ARG A 48 10.95 9.75 -0.75
N LYS A 49 9.99 9.71 0.18
CA LYS A 49 10.25 9.29 1.57
C LYS A 49 10.64 7.82 1.63
N ALA A 50 9.94 6.96 0.89
CA ALA A 50 10.22 5.54 0.83
C ALA A 50 11.64 5.26 0.27
N VAL A 51 11.99 5.90 -0.85
CA VAL A 51 13.34 5.84 -1.45
C VAL A 51 14.41 6.28 -0.45
N THR A 52 14.18 7.40 0.25
CA THR A 52 15.13 7.92 1.24
C THR A 52 15.31 6.93 2.41
N ALA A 53 14.23 6.35 2.91
CA ALA A 53 14.28 5.39 4.01
C ALA A 53 14.98 4.09 3.62
N GLN A 54 14.75 3.60 2.40
CA GLN A 54 15.41 2.41 1.86
C GLN A 54 16.90 2.65 1.64
N LYS A 55 17.28 3.79 1.04
CA LYS A 55 18.70 4.19 0.84
C LYS A 55 19.44 4.39 2.17
N ALA A 56 18.75 4.91 3.20
CA ALA A 56 19.30 5.05 4.55
C ALA A 56 19.40 3.72 5.32
N GLY A 57 18.89 2.62 4.77
CA GLY A 57 18.92 1.30 5.42
C GLY A 57 17.92 1.12 6.57
N ASN A 58 17.00 2.08 6.78
CA ASN A 58 16.03 2.03 7.88
C ASN A 58 15.15 0.79 7.84
N SER A 59 14.80 0.34 6.63
CA SER A 59 13.95 -0.84 6.41
C SER A 59 14.64 -2.17 6.78
N LYS A 60 15.98 -2.24 6.75
CA LYS A 60 16.74 -3.48 7.03
C LYS A 60 16.52 -4.02 8.45
N SER A 61 16.23 -3.15 9.41
CA SER A 61 15.93 -3.55 10.78
C SER A 61 14.56 -4.23 10.96
N LYS A 62 13.65 -4.05 10.00
CA LYS A 62 12.24 -4.49 10.11
C LYS A 62 11.87 -5.57 9.09
N ILE A 63 12.63 -5.70 8.01
CA ILE A 63 12.41 -6.71 6.97
C ILE A 63 13.24 -7.94 7.32
N ILE A 64 12.57 -9.09 7.34
CA ILE A 64 13.23 -10.40 7.46
C ILE A 64 13.41 -10.93 6.04
N PRO A 65 14.65 -11.21 5.59
CA PRO A 65 14.88 -11.72 4.25
C PRO A 65 14.16 -13.05 4.03
N VAL A 66 13.42 -13.15 2.93
CA VAL A 66 12.70 -14.36 2.54
C VAL A 66 13.36 -14.98 1.33
N LYS A 67 13.83 -16.22 1.46
CA LYS A 67 14.27 -17.02 0.31
C LYS A 67 13.05 -17.59 -0.39
N THR A 68 12.93 -17.36 -1.69
CA THR A 68 11.82 -17.86 -2.49
C THR A 68 12.28 -18.21 -3.90
N LYS A 69 11.43 -18.92 -4.63
CA LYS A 69 11.67 -19.20 -6.05
C LYS A 69 10.98 -18.12 -6.87
N TRP A 70 11.74 -17.52 -7.78
CA TRP A 70 11.23 -16.64 -8.80
C TRP A 70 11.11 -17.43 -10.10
N THR A 71 9.88 -17.60 -10.56
CA THR A 71 9.60 -18.19 -11.86
C THR A 71 9.40 -17.04 -12.84
N ASP A 72 10.38 -16.80 -13.71
CA ASP A 72 10.18 -16.00 -14.90
C ASP A 72 9.56 -16.87 -16.01
N LEU A 73 9.10 -16.26 -17.11
CA LEU A 73 8.39 -16.92 -18.20
C LEU A 73 9.09 -18.18 -18.75
N GLU A 74 10.40 -18.34 -18.53
CA GLU A 74 11.21 -19.46 -19.03
C GLU A 74 12.18 -20.07 -18.00
N THR A 75 12.37 -19.50 -16.80
CA THR A 75 13.38 -19.96 -15.83
C THR A 75 12.89 -19.90 -14.38
N ASP A 76 13.35 -20.87 -13.58
CA ASP A 76 13.17 -20.89 -12.12
C ASP A 76 14.50 -20.57 -11.43
N GLU A 77 14.57 -19.44 -10.74
CA GLU A 77 15.75 -19.02 -9.96
C GLU A 77 15.41 -18.89 -8.47
N GLU A 78 16.36 -19.23 -7.60
CA GLU A 78 16.22 -18.95 -6.16
C GLU A 78 16.68 -17.51 -5.87
N ILE A 79 15.76 -16.69 -5.37
CA ILE A 79 16.03 -15.29 -5.00
C ILE A 79 15.86 -15.06 -3.50
N ILE A 80 16.56 -14.05 -2.99
CA ILE A 80 16.37 -13.55 -1.64
C ILE A 80 15.69 -12.18 -1.74
N VAL A 81 14.47 -12.08 -1.23
CA VAL A 81 13.74 -10.81 -1.14
C VAL A 81 14.03 -10.19 0.22
N ASP A 82 14.83 -9.13 0.25
CA ASP A 82 15.24 -8.41 1.47
C ASP A 82 14.83 -6.93 1.50
N SER A 83 14.17 -6.47 0.43
CA SER A 83 13.84 -5.07 0.16
C SER A 83 12.47 -4.96 -0.49
N ASP A 84 11.79 -3.83 -0.30
CA ASP A 84 10.53 -3.54 -0.99
C ASP A 84 10.79 -3.25 -2.47
N ASP A 85 10.01 -3.87 -3.36
CA ASP A 85 10.11 -3.80 -4.83
C ASP A 85 9.27 -2.67 -5.44
N GLY A 86 8.17 -2.29 -4.78
CA GLY A 86 7.23 -1.27 -5.25
C GLY A 86 7.71 0.18 -5.11
N ILE A 87 8.96 0.42 -4.70
CA ILE A 87 9.52 1.75 -4.51
C ILE A 87 10.29 2.14 -5.77
N HIS A 88 9.73 3.10 -6.53
CA HIS A 88 10.38 3.64 -7.72
C HIS A 88 11.11 4.95 -7.43
N ASP A 89 12.39 5.01 -7.81
CA ASP A 89 13.17 6.24 -7.80
C ASP A 89 12.79 7.13 -8.98
N GLY A 90 12.90 8.45 -8.81
CA GLY A 90 12.59 9.41 -9.88
C GLY A 90 11.10 9.66 -10.14
N VAL A 91 10.20 9.15 -9.29
CA VAL A 91 8.77 9.48 -9.37
C VAL A 91 8.57 10.96 -9.05
N THR A 92 8.07 11.71 -10.04
CA THR A 92 7.72 13.12 -9.89
C THR A 92 6.24 13.36 -10.13
N LYS A 93 5.78 14.55 -9.73
CA LYS A 93 4.42 15.00 -9.98
C LYS A 93 4.12 15.08 -11.48
N GLU A 94 5.09 15.50 -12.27
CA GLU A 94 4.99 15.62 -13.73
C GLU A 94 4.86 14.24 -14.40
N SER A 95 5.56 13.24 -13.86
CA SER A 95 5.41 11.83 -14.29
C SER A 95 3.98 11.33 -14.02
N PHE A 96 3.39 11.70 -12.87
CA PHE A 96 2.02 11.34 -12.56
C PHE A 96 0.98 12.07 -13.39
N ALA A 97 1.23 13.32 -13.77
CA ALA A 97 0.31 14.09 -14.62
C ALA A 97 -0.01 13.40 -15.96
N GLN A 98 0.92 12.61 -16.49
CA GLN A 98 0.77 11.84 -17.74
C GLN A 98 -0.12 10.59 -17.61
N LEU A 99 -0.40 10.14 -16.38
CA LEU A 99 -1.21 8.95 -16.17
C LEU A 99 -2.70 9.24 -16.43
N LYS A 100 -3.36 8.29 -17.09
CA LYS A 100 -4.80 8.36 -17.36
C LYS A 100 -5.59 8.05 -16.08
N PRO A 101 -6.77 8.68 -15.90
CA PRO A 101 -7.72 8.28 -14.87
C PRO A 101 -8.08 6.80 -14.95
N ALA A 102 -8.16 6.12 -13.81
CA ALA A 102 -8.32 4.67 -13.75
C ALA A 102 -9.79 4.19 -13.66
N PHE A 103 -10.73 5.03 -13.21
CA PHE A 103 -12.10 4.61 -12.89
C PHE A 103 -13.17 5.42 -13.62
N SER A 104 -13.06 6.75 -13.59
CA SER A 104 -13.97 7.66 -14.28
C SER A 104 -13.24 8.38 -15.41
N LYS A 105 -13.91 8.65 -16.55
CA LYS A 105 -13.33 9.41 -17.68
C LYS A 105 -12.83 10.80 -17.26
N ASP A 106 -13.54 11.42 -16.32
CA ASP A 106 -13.21 12.73 -15.72
C ASP A 106 -12.66 12.59 -14.28
N GLY A 107 -12.25 11.38 -13.89
CA GLY A 107 -11.76 11.08 -12.54
C GLY A 107 -10.37 11.68 -12.28
N SER A 108 -10.08 11.98 -11.02
CA SER A 108 -8.77 12.48 -10.58
C SER A 108 -7.81 11.37 -10.12
N THR A 109 -8.32 10.13 -9.99
CA THR A 109 -7.61 8.98 -9.45
C THR A 109 -6.96 8.15 -10.54
N HIS A 110 -5.69 7.80 -10.38
CA HIS A 110 -4.95 6.93 -11.30
C HIS A 110 -4.07 5.92 -10.57
N ALA A 111 -3.51 4.96 -11.33
CA ALA A 111 -2.72 3.85 -10.78
C ALA A 111 -1.55 4.30 -9.87
N GLY A 112 -0.84 5.37 -10.23
CA GLY A 112 0.26 5.91 -9.42
C GLY A 112 -0.13 6.49 -8.04
N GLN A 113 -1.40 6.82 -7.81
CA GLN A 113 -1.91 7.27 -6.51
C GLN A 113 -2.42 6.11 -5.65
N ARG A 114 -2.55 4.92 -6.24
CA ARG A 114 -3.11 3.75 -5.58
C ARG A 114 -2.00 2.97 -4.88
N LEU A 115 -2.35 2.34 -3.77
CA LEU A 115 -1.53 1.28 -3.21
C LEU A 115 -1.45 0.10 -4.18
N ALA A 116 -0.22 -0.27 -4.56
CA ALA A 116 0.04 -1.48 -5.32
C ALA A 116 -0.50 -2.70 -4.55
N ARG A 117 -0.99 -3.70 -5.29
CA ARG A 117 -1.36 -4.97 -4.66
C ARG A 117 -0.08 -5.70 -4.26
N LEU A 118 0.20 -5.73 -2.97
CA LEU A 118 1.39 -6.37 -2.41
C LEU A 118 0.99 -7.65 -1.66
N ARG A 119 1.88 -8.65 -1.69
CA ARG A 119 1.81 -9.79 -0.78
C ARG A 119 2.75 -9.52 0.37
N TRP A 120 2.22 -9.49 1.59
CA TRP A 120 3.03 -9.18 2.78
C TRP A 120 2.54 -9.97 3.99
N ARG A 121 3.42 -10.12 5.00
CA ARG A 121 3.05 -10.68 6.30
C ARG A 121 3.86 -10.05 7.43
N GLY A 122 3.17 -9.60 8.48
CA GLY A 122 3.78 -9.07 9.69
C GLY A 122 3.34 -9.82 10.93
N ARG A 123 4.22 -9.89 11.92
CA ARG A 123 3.88 -10.38 13.26
C ARG A 123 4.46 -9.45 14.31
N ARG A 124 3.68 -9.20 15.35
CA ARG A 124 4.11 -8.52 16.57
C ARG A 124 3.91 -9.49 17.73
N ALA A 125 4.90 -9.62 18.61
CA ALA A 125 4.80 -10.41 19.83
C ALA A 125 4.52 -9.46 21.00
N PRO A 126 3.25 -9.28 21.42
CA PRO A 126 2.94 -8.46 22.58
C PRO A 126 3.36 -9.18 23.88
N HIS A 127 3.88 -8.40 24.84
CA HIS A 127 4.21 -8.88 26.18
C HIS A 127 3.98 -7.77 27.22
N THR A 128 3.67 -8.15 28.46
CA THR A 128 3.60 -7.18 29.56
C THR A 128 5.01 -6.71 29.95
N PRO A 129 5.17 -5.49 30.51
CA PRO A 129 6.48 -4.99 30.95
C PRO A 129 7.17 -5.89 31.98
N SER A 130 6.41 -6.52 32.87
CA SER A 130 6.92 -7.47 33.86
C SER A 130 7.44 -8.76 33.23
N ALA A 131 6.73 -9.28 32.22
CA ALA A 131 7.19 -10.44 31.46
C ALA A 131 8.45 -10.14 30.64
N ALA A 132 8.52 -8.96 30.00
CA ALA A 132 9.71 -8.51 29.28
C ALA A 132 10.94 -8.39 30.19
N LYS A 133 10.78 -7.82 31.40
CA LYS A 133 11.86 -7.71 32.40
C LYS A 133 12.34 -9.09 32.87
N ARG A 134 11.42 -10.04 33.12
CA ARG A 134 11.78 -11.42 33.50
C ARG A 134 12.53 -12.16 32.40
N LEU A 135 12.17 -11.93 31.14
CA LEU A 135 12.79 -12.55 29.97
C LEU A 135 14.06 -11.81 29.50
N GLY A 136 14.48 -10.74 30.18
CA GLY A 136 15.66 -9.95 29.81
C GLY A 136 15.53 -9.24 28.46
N LEU A 137 14.30 -9.03 27.96
CA LEU A 137 14.06 -8.39 26.68
C LEU A 137 14.35 -6.88 26.76
N PRO A 138 14.85 -6.27 25.67
CA PRO A 138 15.06 -4.83 25.62
C PRO A 138 13.75 -4.10 25.90
N LYS A 139 13.83 -3.02 26.68
CA LYS A 139 12.68 -2.16 26.91
C LYS A 139 12.26 -1.51 25.57
N PRO A 140 10.95 -1.38 25.30
CA PRO A 140 10.46 -0.71 24.11
C PRO A 140 10.88 0.76 24.06
#